data_AF-A0A7S3AA95-F1
#
_entry.id   AF-A0A7S3AA95-F1
#
_cell.length_a   1.000
_cell.length_b   1.000
_cell.length_c   1.000
_cell.angle_alpha   90.00
_cell.angle_beta   90.00
_cell.angle_gamma   90.00
#
_symmetry.space_group_name_H-M   'P 1'
#
loop_
_entity.id
_entity.type
_entity.pdbx_description
1 polymer ?
#
loop_
_entity_poly.entity_id
_entity_poly.type
_entity_poly.pdbx_seq_one_letter_code
_entity_poly.pdbx_strand_id
1 'polypeptide(L)'
;MATISAEFCVVHRDTYRYHGHSMSDPGVTYRSKDEINDIKKSRDPIDRVKERLLEQLWSTAEELKVIEKEIKTEVDEAAAFSKVADPPPVETLYHHIYQETFPVRGTLLHNGTRVGFSST
;
A
#
# COMPACT_ATOMS: atom_id res chain seq x y z
N MET A 1 43.95 -7.84 4.74
CA MET A 1 42.47 -7.93 4.84
C MET A 1 41.90 -6.67 4.24
N ALA A 2 41.26 -6.76 3.07
CA ALA A 2 40.64 -5.60 2.44
C ALA A 2 39.31 -5.31 3.13
N THR A 3 39.23 -4.19 3.85
CA THR A 3 37.99 -3.63 4.37
C THR A 3 37.19 -3.13 3.18
N ILE A 4 36.12 -3.83 2.80
CA ILE A 4 35.13 -3.30 1.86
C ILE A 4 34.33 -2.25 2.64
N SER A 5 34.65 -0.97 2.48
CA SER A 5 33.71 0.08 2.86
C SER A 5 32.59 0.07 1.83
N ALA A 6 31.38 -0.31 2.25
CA ALA A 6 30.22 -0.22 1.38
C ALA A 6 29.92 1.26 1.13
N GLU A 7 30.38 1.77 -0.01
CA GLU A 7 30.00 3.08 -0.52
C GLU A 7 28.57 3.03 -1.09
N PHE A 8 27.99 4.22 -1.29
CA PHE A 8 26.65 4.39 -1.82
C PHE A 8 26.44 3.62 -3.14
N CYS A 9 25.37 2.84 -3.21
CA CYS A 9 24.99 2.06 -4.38
C CYS A 9 23.55 2.39 -4.79
N VAL A 10 23.35 2.71 -6.07
CA VAL A 10 22.02 2.90 -6.65
C VAL A 10 21.57 1.60 -7.30
N VAL A 11 20.34 1.18 -7.00
CA VAL A 11 19.70 0.03 -7.63
C VAL A 11 18.49 0.50 -8.40
N HIS A 12 18.49 0.27 -9.72
CA HIS A 12 17.31 0.46 -10.56
C HIS A 12 16.49 -0.84 -10.63
N ARG A 13 15.17 -0.73 -10.45
CA ARG A 13 14.23 -1.85 -10.58
C ARG A 13 13.22 -1.53 -11.68
N ASP A 14 13.37 -2.22 -12.80
CA ASP A 14 12.39 -2.17 -13.89
C ASP A 14 11.17 -3.01 -13.49
N THR A 15 10.07 -2.32 -13.17
CA THR A 15 8.78 -2.89 -12.77
C THR A 15 7.64 -2.22 -13.53
N TYR A 16 6.44 -2.78 -13.42
CA TYR A 16 5.28 -2.31 -14.17
C TYR A 16 4.04 -2.20 -13.30
N ARG A 17 3.31 -1.07 -13.42
CA ARG A 17 2.00 -0.88 -12.76
C ARG A 17 0.86 -1.29 -13.69
N TYR A 18 0.01 -2.21 -13.24
CA TYR A 18 -1.15 -2.63 -14.03
C TYR A 18 -2.24 -1.54 -14.06
N HIS A 19 -2.47 -0.89 -12.93
CA HIS A 19 -3.44 0.21 -12.81
C HIS A 19 -2.86 1.55 -13.28
N GLY A 20 -3.74 2.52 -13.48
CA GLY A 20 -3.41 3.92 -13.79
C GLY A 20 -2.54 4.61 -12.72
N HIS A 21 -2.25 5.89 -12.91
CA HIS A 21 -1.41 6.63 -11.95
C HIS A 21 -2.09 6.72 -10.57
N SER A 22 -3.41 6.85 -10.57
CA SER A 22 -4.27 6.94 -9.40
C SER A 22 -5.68 6.42 -9.74
N MET A 23 -6.60 6.45 -8.78
CA MET A 23 -8.01 6.12 -9.03
C MET A 23 -8.70 7.07 -10.03
N SER A 24 -8.18 8.30 -10.20
CA SER A 24 -8.73 9.28 -11.15
C SER A 24 -8.13 9.20 -12.55
N ASP A 25 -7.03 8.46 -12.73
CA ASP A 25 -6.40 8.24 -14.02
C ASP A 25 -6.65 6.80 -14.49
N PRO A 26 -7.45 6.58 -15.54
CA PRO A 26 -7.68 5.24 -16.10
C PRO A 26 -6.44 4.62 -16.76
N GLY A 27 -5.46 5.45 -17.17
CA GLY A 27 -4.20 4.99 -17.76
C GLY A 27 -4.29 4.35 -19.13
N VAL A 28 -5.36 4.59 -19.89
CA VAL A 28 -5.56 4.08 -21.26
C VAL A 28 -5.35 5.13 -22.35
N THR A 29 -5.12 6.40 -21.97
CA THR A 29 -4.90 7.51 -22.92
C THR A 29 -3.46 7.57 -23.42
N TYR A 30 -2.51 6.96 -22.70
CA TYR A 30 -1.07 7.04 -22.97
C TYR A 30 -0.39 5.66 -23.06
N ARG A 31 -1.16 4.57 -23.01
CA ARG A 31 -0.69 3.18 -23.21
C ARG A 31 -1.88 2.28 -23.58
N SER A 32 -1.60 1.18 -24.26
CA SER A 32 -2.65 0.26 -24.71
C SER A 32 -3.02 -0.75 -23.62
N LYS A 33 -4.24 -1.28 -23.70
CA LYS A 33 -4.65 -2.41 -22.85
C LYS A 33 -3.86 -3.69 -23.19
N ASP A 34 -3.48 -3.84 -24.44
CA ASP A 34 -2.72 -4.99 -24.93
C ASP A 34 -1.33 -5.03 -24.30
N GLU A 35 -0.64 -3.88 -24.22
CA GLU A 35 0.66 -3.76 -23.53
C GLU A 35 0.56 -4.22 -22.06
N ILE A 36 -0.47 -3.76 -21.33
CA ILE A 36 -0.67 -4.14 -19.92
C ILE A 36 -0.92 -5.65 -19.80
N ASN A 37 -1.74 -6.21 -20.68
CA ASN A 37 -2.08 -7.64 -20.68
C ASN A 37 -0.86 -8.51 -21.02
N ASP A 38 -0.05 -8.11 -21.99
CA ASP A 38 1.15 -8.83 -22.41
C ASP A 38 2.20 -8.84 -21.29
N ILE A 39 2.39 -7.71 -20.61
CA ILE A 39 3.29 -7.61 -19.46
C ILE A 39 2.78 -8.45 -18.30
N LYS A 40 1.47 -8.41 -18.00
CA LYS A 40 0.88 -9.23 -16.94
C LYS A 40 1.08 -10.72 -17.22
N LYS A 41 0.90 -11.19 -18.46
CA LYS A 41 1.11 -12.61 -18.80
C LYS A 41 2.57 -13.04 -18.77
N SER A 42 3.50 -12.17 -19.12
CA SER A 42 4.91 -12.54 -19.33
C SER A 42 5.84 -12.19 -18.16
N ARG A 43 5.48 -11.20 -17.35
CA ARG A 43 6.34 -10.59 -16.32
C ARG A 43 5.71 -10.55 -14.92
N ASP A 44 4.55 -11.16 -14.71
CA ASP A 44 3.95 -11.16 -13.38
C ASP A 44 4.86 -11.83 -12.35
N PRO A 45 5.24 -11.13 -11.26
CA PRO A 45 6.18 -11.66 -10.29
C PRO A 45 5.58 -12.81 -9.46
N ILE A 46 4.26 -12.85 -9.25
CA ILE A 46 3.60 -13.91 -8.48
C ILE A 46 3.56 -15.19 -9.31
N ASP A 47 3.14 -15.10 -10.57
CA ASP A 47 3.10 -16.25 -11.47
C ASP A 47 4.50 -16.83 -11.68
N ARG A 48 5.54 -15.99 -11.85
CA ARG A 48 6.93 -16.44 -11.97
C ARG A 48 7.45 -17.16 -10.74
N VAL A 49 7.08 -16.70 -9.54
CA VAL A 49 7.47 -17.37 -8.29
C VAL A 49 6.71 -18.69 -8.16
N LYS A 50 5.41 -18.70 -8.47
CA LYS A 50 4.57 -19.90 -8.47
C LYS A 50 5.12 -21.00 -9.38
N GLU A 51 5.47 -20.65 -10.62
CA GLU A 51 6.10 -21.59 -11.57
C GLU A 51 7.37 -22.20 -10.98
N ARG A 52 8.27 -21.38 -10.43
CA ARG A 52 9.52 -21.85 -9.81
C ARG A 52 9.28 -22.78 -8.62
N LEU A 53 8.30 -22.47 -7.77
CA LEU A 53 7.95 -23.32 -6.62
C LEU A 53 7.47 -24.70 -7.07
N LEU A 54 6.66 -24.76 -8.12
CA LEU A 54 6.13 -26.00 -8.68
C LEU A 54 7.21 -26.81 -9.41
N GLU A 55 8.04 -26.15 -10.24
CA GLU A 55 9.14 -26.79 -10.97
C GLU A 55 10.17 -27.42 -10.03
N GLN A 56 10.45 -26.76 -8.89
CA GLN A 56 11.40 -27.26 -7.89
C GLN A 56 10.77 -28.22 -6.88
N LEU A 57 9.48 -28.54 -7.01
CA LEU A 57 8.72 -29.41 -6.10
C LEU A 57 8.76 -28.92 -4.63
N TRP A 58 8.86 -27.60 -4.42
CA TRP A 58 8.86 -26.99 -3.09
C TRP A 58 7.46 -26.74 -2.54
N SER A 59 6.44 -26.80 -3.41
CA SER A 59 5.03 -26.77 -3.03
C SER A 59 4.18 -27.41 -4.12
N THR A 60 2.95 -27.77 -3.77
CA THR A 60 1.94 -28.29 -4.71
C THR A 60 0.96 -27.20 -5.14
N ALA A 61 0.27 -27.42 -6.27
CA ALA A 61 -0.75 -26.48 -6.74
C ALA A 61 -1.91 -26.34 -5.75
N GLU A 62 -2.22 -27.40 -5.00
CA GLU A 62 -3.24 -27.45 -3.97
C GLU A 62 -2.87 -26.59 -2.78
N GLU A 63 -1.65 -26.71 -2.26
CA GLU A 63 -1.14 -25.88 -1.16
C GLU A 63 -1.16 -24.40 -1.52
N LEU A 64 -0.69 -24.03 -2.72
CA LEU A 64 -0.71 -22.64 -3.16
C LEU A 64 -2.13 -22.08 -3.27
N LYS A 65 -3.10 -22.89 -3.71
CA LYS A 65 -4.52 -22.48 -3.73
C LYS A 65 -5.10 -22.28 -2.32
N VAL A 66 -4.68 -23.09 -1.36
CA VAL A 66 -5.08 -22.91 0.05
C VAL A 66 -4.58 -21.57 0.56
N ILE A 67 -3.30 -21.24 0.32
CA ILE A 67 -2.70 -19.94 0.70
C ILE A 67 -3.43 -18.78 0.03
N GLU A 68 -3.69 -18.86 -1.28
CA GLU A 68 -4.43 -17.81 -2.02
C GLU A 68 -5.82 -17.56 -1.39
N LYS A 69 -6.50 -18.62 -0.93
CA LYS A 69 -7.81 -18.51 -0.28
C LYS A 69 -7.73 -17.89 1.12
N GLU A 70 -6.72 -18.25 1.90
CA GLU A 70 -6.49 -17.69 3.23
C GLU A 70 -6.21 -16.19 3.14
N ILE A 71 -5.30 -15.77 2.25
CA ILE A 71 -4.98 -14.37 2.01
C ILE A 71 -6.22 -13.59 1.56
N LYS A 72 -7.02 -14.16 0.65
CA LYS A 72 -8.26 -13.50 0.22
C LYS A 72 -9.22 -13.27 1.39
N THR A 73 -9.37 -14.27 2.26
CA THR A 73 -10.23 -14.17 3.44
C THR A 73 -9.74 -13.08 4.39
N GLU A 74 -8.43 -13.03 4.67
CA GLU A 74 -7.81 -11.99 5.50
C GLU A 74 -8.04 -10.57 4.92
N VAL A 75 -7.85 -10.39 3.61
CA VAL A 75 -8.07 -9.11 2.94
C VAL A 75 -9.55 -8.70 2.97
N ASP A 76 -10.46 -9.64 2.73
CA ASP A 76 -11.91 -9.38 2.76
C ASP A 76 -12.37 -8.98 4.18
N GLU A 77 -11.85 -9.63 5.22
CA GLU A 77 -12.10 -9.29 6.63
C GLU A 77 -11.55 -7.91 6.99
N ALA A 78 -10.32 -7.60 6.62
CA ALA A 78 -9.70 -6.29 6.84
C ALA A 78 -10.47 -5.16 6.11
N ALA A 79 -10.94 -5.43 4.89
CA ALA A 79 -11.76 -4.49 4.12
C ALA A 79 -13.14 -4.28 4.77
N ALA A 80 -13.77 -5.33 5.31
CA ALA A 80 -15.03 -5.22 6.03
C ALA A 80 -14.87 -4.41 7.32
N PHE A 81 -13.82 -4.69 8.11
CA PHE A 81 -13.48 -3.93 9.31
C PHE A 81 -13.27 -2.44 9.00
N SER A 82 -12.51 -2.13 7.95
CA SER A 82 -12.22 -0.74 7.56
C SER A 82 -13.45 0.06 7.14
N LYS A 83 -14.50 -0.61 6.63
CA LYS A 83 -15.75 0.06 6.20
C LYS A 83 -16.68 0.42 7.34
N VAL A 84 -16.59 -0.29 8.48
CA VAL A 84 -17.42 -0.07 9.66
C VAL A 84 -16.71 0.74 10.75
N ALA A 85 -15.43 1.03 10.56
CA ALA A 85 -14.66 1.84 11.50
C ALA A 85 -15.22 3.27 11.55
N ASP A 86 -15.43 3.77 12.77
CA ASP A 86 -15.86 5.14 12.98
C ASP A 86 -14.79 6.13 12.50
N PRO A 87 -15.18 7.28 11.94
CA PRO A 87 -14.24 8.33 11.62
C PRO A 87 -13.54 8.83 12.90
N PRO A 88 -12.29 9.33 12.79
CA PRO A 88 -11.60 9.88 13.94
C PRO A 88 -12.38 11.07 14.54
N PRO A 89 -12.38 11.22 15.88
CA PRO A 89 -13.03 12.36 16.54
C PRO A 89 -12.46 13.70 16.03
N VAL A 90 -13.30 14.72 15.91
CA VAL A 90 -12.91 16.05 15.36
C VAL A 90 -11.78 16.69 16.18
N GLU A 91 -11.71 16.37 17.46
CA GLU A 91 -10.68 16.83 18.40
C GLU A 91 -9.27 16.42 17.95
N THR A 92 -9.16 15.25 17.32
CA THR A 92 -7.88 14.70 16.84
C THR A 92 -7.29 15.43 15.63
N LEU A 93 -8.04 16.37 15.03
CA LEU A 93 -7.62 17.14 13.86
C LEU A 93 -6.28 17.86 14.05
N TYR A 94 -5.94 18.26 15.27
CA TYR A 94 -4.73 19.02 15.59
C TYR A 94 -3.61 18.19 16.23
N HIS A 95 -3.79 16.87 16.31
CA HIS A 95 -2.79 15.99 16.91
C HIS A 95 -1.61 15.77 15.94
N HIS A 96 -0.44 15.42 16.47
CA HIS A 96 0.76 15.06 15.71
C HIS A 96 1.35 16.16 14.79
N ILE A 97 1.10 17.44 15.09
CA ILE A 97 1.75 18.57 14.40
C ILE A 97 3.20 18.73 14.87
N TYR A 98 3.42 18.67 16.18
CA TYR A 98 4.74 18.69 16.81
C TYR A 98 4.89 17.45 17.70
N GLN A 99 6.13 17.04 17.93
CA GLN A 99 6.44 15.95 18.86
C GLN A 99 6.08 16.33 20.30
N GLU A 100 6.37 17.57 20.69
CA GLU A 100 6.00 18.14 21.99
C GLU A 100 4.69 18.93 21.90
N THR A 101 3.95 18.99 23.00
CA THR A 101 2.64 19.65 23.04
C THR A 101 2.81 21.17 23.04
N PHE A 102 2.30 21.82 22.00
CA PHE A 102 2.21 23.27 21.91
C PHE A 102 0.76 23.72 21.69
N PRO A 103 0.34 24.86 22.26
CA PRO A 103 -0.97 25.43 21.95
C PRO A 103 -0.99 25.87 20.48
N VAL A 104 -1.86 25.24 19.68
CA VAL A 104 -2.03 25.61 18.26
C VAL A 104 -2.97 26.81 18.18
N ARG A 105 -2.49 27.91 17.59
CA ARG A 105 -3.30 29.13 17.42
C ARG A 105 -4.26 28.94 16.24
N GLY A 106 -5.55 29.20 16.45
CA GLY A 106 -6.56 29.16 15.39
C GLY A 106 -7.45 27.91 15.35
N THR A 107 -7.44 27.07 16.41
CA THR A 107 -8.30 25.87 16.54
C THR A 107 -9.79 26.17 16.77
N LEU A 108 -10.24 27.39 16.47
CA LEU A 108 -11.65 27.79 16.58
C LEU A 108 -12.41 27.17 15.41
N LEU A 109 -13.30 26.20 15.70
CA LEU A 109 -14.27 25.73 14.72
C LEU A 109 -15.16 26.92 14.30
N HIS A 110 -15.59 26.93 13.03
CA HIS A 110 -16.34 28.01 12.37
C HIS A 110 -17.66 28.41 13.09
N ASN A 111 -18.08 27.68 14.13
CA ASN A 111 -19.35 27.83 14.81
C ASN A 111 -19.27 28.66 16.12
N GLY A 112 -18.14 29.34 16.38
CA GLY A 112 -18.00 30.27 17.52
C GLY A 112 -17.81 29.63 18.90
N THR A 113 -17.87 28.30 18.99
CA THR A 113 -17.57 27.58 20.24
C THR A 113 -16.05 27.49 20.45
N ARG A 114 -15.55 28.07 21.55
CA ARG A 114 -14.17 27.88 22.00
C ARG A 114 -13.99 26.44 22.45
N VAL A 115 -13.34 25.62 21.63
CA VAL A 115 -12.86 24.31 22.06
C VAL A 115 -11.34 24.36 22.00
N GLY A 116 -10.71 24.49 23.17
CA GLY A 116 -9.26 24.44 23.30
C GLY A 116 -8.84 22.99 23.13
N PHE A 117 -8.29 22.64 21.97
CA PHE A 117 -7.73 21.32 21.74
C PHE A 117 -6.23 21.35 22.00
N SER A 118 -5.79 20.45 22.87
CA SER A 118 -4.39 20.09 23.04
C SER A 118 -3.99 19.18 21.88
N SER A 119 -2.72 19.17 21.48
CA SER A 119 -2.21 18.33 20.39
C SER A 119 -2.02 16.85 20.77
N THR A 120 -2.85 16.32 21.69
CA THR A 120 -2.74 14.98 22.30
C THR A 120 -4.06 14.24 22.26
#